data_AF-A0A4Q6BQZ5-F1
#
_entry.id   AF-A0A4Q6BQZ5-F1
#
_cell.length_a   1.000
_cell.length_b   1.000
_cell.length_c   1.000
_cell.angle_alpha   90.00
_cell.angle_beta   90.00
_cell.angle_gamma   90.00
#
_symmetry.space_group_name_H-M   'P 1'
#
loop_
_entity.id
_entity.type
_entity.pdbx_description
1 polymer ?
#
loop_
_entity_poly.entity_id
_entity_poly.type
_entity_poly.pdbx_seq_one_letter_code
_entity_poly.pdbx_strand_id
1 'polypeptide(L)'
;MNEKKQDDYSRFYSSTTKTYVIALSLVATLSIGAYLTMHRAMGTLSHKAAVINVSGRQRMLSQRISLYSEYLSQSKVAQRDELREKLMDLVDKFSSQHHSLAKGSIELGSPSEAVKDVYFGDAYHLDQDVQEFILTVYSLLKVEAQGSQKFAPDLEKIRVLQAKILPKLDHAVAVNQAESESQLGRLQTIETLILVFTLTLLAIEACFIFRPMMRSISRLLHAAVEIGTG
;
A
#
# COMPACT_ATOMS: atom_id res chain seq x y z
N MET A 1 67.73 -14.45 3.70
CA MET A 1 66.62 -14.68 4.64
C MET A 1 65.51 -13.59 4.57
N ASN A 2 65.68 -12.51 3.78
CA ASN A 2 64.72 -11.40 3.70
C ASN A 2 63.60 -11.57 2.66
N GLU A 3 63.87 -12.09 1.45
CA GLU A 3 62.85 -12.16 0.38
C GLU A 3 61.66 -13.06 0.72
N LYS A 4 61.90 -14.22 1.35
CA LYS A 4 60.83 -15.18 1.70
C LYS A 4 59.86 -14.64 2.76
N LYS A 5 60.35 -13.81 3.71
CA LYS A 5 59.50 -13.10 4.68
C LYS A 5 58.71 -11.99 3.98
N GLN A 6 59.33 -11.25 3.07
CA GLN A 6 58.72 -10.13 2.34
C GLN A 6 57.59 -10.59 1.40
N ASP A 7 57.74 -11.76 0.76
CA ASP A 7 56.70 -12.41 -0.05
C ASP A 7 55.51 -12.94 0.79
N ASP A 8 55.77 -13.49 1.98
CA ASP A 8 54.71 -13.94 2.89
C ASP A 8 53.87 -12.76 3.41
N TYR A 9 54.49 -11.62 3.68
CA TYR A 9 53.77 -10.41 4.09
C TYR A 9 52.88 -9.87 2.95
N SER A 10 53.37 -9.78 1.71
CA SER A 10 52.58 -9.24 0.58
C SER A 10 51.37 -10.13 0.22
N ARG A 11 51.52 -11.46 0.30
CA ARG A 11 50.42 -12.42 0.14
C ARG A 11 49.40 -12.32 1.27
N PHE A 12 49.84 -12.12 2.51
CA PHE A 12 48.96 -11.91 3.66
C PHE A 12 48.14 -10.62 3.53
N TYR A 13 48.75 -9.50 3.15
CA TYR A 13 48.06 -8.22 2.95
C TYR A 13 47.01 -8.31 1.82
N SER A 14 47.38 -8.84 0.65
CA SER A 14 46.47 -8.94 -0.50
C SER A 14 45.29 -9.90 -0.26
N SER A 15 45.50 -11.00 0.47
CA SER A 15 44.42 -11.91 0.89
C SER A 15 43.45 -11.24 1.86
N THR A 16 43.98 -10.52 2.86
CA THR A 16 43.16 -9.89 3.91
C THR A 16 42.31 -8.73 3.34
N THR A 17 42.87 -7.92 2.44
CA THR A 17 42.14 -6.85 1.76
C THR A 17 40.99 -7.38 0.90
N LYS A 18 41.21 -8.47 0.14
CA LYS A 18 40.15 -9.09 -0.66
C LYS A 18 38.99 -9.57 0.22
N THR A 19 39.29 -10.26 1.32
CA THR A 19 38.28 -10.73 2.26
C THR A 19 37.48 -9.57 2.87
N TYR A 20 38.15 -8.49 3.27
CA TYR A 20 37.49 -7.29 3.80
C TYR A 20 36.60 -6.59 2.76
N VAL A 21 37.07 -6.43 1.53
CA VAL A 21 36.29 -5.82 0.45
C VAL A 21 35.06 -6.67 0.13
N ILE A 22 35.18 -8.00 0.11
CA ILE A 22 34.05 -8.92 -0.10
C ILE A 22 33.02 -8.79 1.03
N ALA A 23 33.48 -8.82 2.28
CA ALA A 23 32.65 -8.67 3.48
C ALA A 23 31.83 -7.36 3.45
N LEU A 24 32.53 -6.22 3.31
CA LEU A 24 31.88 -4.91 3.16
C LEU A 24 30.91 -4.85 1.98
N SER A 25 31.29 -5.43 0.84
CA SER A 25 30.42 -5.45 -0.34
C SER A 25 29.15 -6.24 -0.08
N LEU A 26 29.22 -7.32 0.71
CA LEU A 26 28.06 -8.13 1.09
C LEU A 26 27.13 -7.34 2.01
N VAL A 27 27.66 -6.68 3.04
CA VAL A 27 26.90 -5.80 3.94
C VAL A 27 26.27 -4.64 3.18
N ALA A 28 27.02 -3.98 2.30
CA ALA A 28 26.53 -2.88 1.47
C ALA A 28 25.40 -3.35 0.53
N THR A 29 25.57 -4.51 -0.12
CA THR A 29 24.55 -5.08 -1.01
C THR A 29 23.26 -5.40 -0.25
N LEU A 30 23.36 -6.03 0.93
CA LEU A 30 22.19 -6.31 1.78
C LEU A 30 21.51 -5.01 2.24
N SER A 31 22.29 -4.02 2.64
CA SER A 31 21.76 -2.73 3.10
C SER A 31 21.03 -1.97 1.99
N ILE A 32 21.61 -1.94 0.78
CA ILE A 32 20.96 -1.34 -0.40
C ILE A 32 19.70 -2.12 -0.77
N GLY A 33 19.74 -3.45 -0.74
CA GLY A 33 18.58 -4.31 -0.98
C GLY A 33 17.44 -4.06 0.01
N ALA A 34 17.76 -3.93 1.30
CA ALA A 34 16.82 -3.56 2.35
C ALA A 34 16.17 -2.20 2.06
N TYR A 35 17.00 -1.19 1.78
CA TYR A 35 16.55 0.16 1.45
C TYR A 35 15.62 0.18 0.23
N LEU A 36 15.99 -0.48 -0.87
CA LEU A 36 15.17 -0.53 -2.08
C LEU A 36 13.84 -1.25 -1.85
N THR A 37 13.85 -2.33 -1.06
CA THR A 37 12.63 -3.07 -0.70
C THR A 37 11.68 -2.19 0.09
N MET A 38 12.20 -1.49 1.11
CA MET A 38 11.42 -0.58 1.94
C MET A 38 10.88 0.62 1.14
N HIS A 39 11.71 1.20 0.28
CA HIS A 39 11.30 2.33 -0.56
C HIS A 39 10.14 1.95 -1.50
N ARG A 40 10.19 0.76 -2.11
CA ARG A 40 9.10 0.24 -2.95
C ARG A 40 7.83 -0.10 -2.14
N ALA A 41 8.01 -0.63 -0.94
CA ALA A 41 6.91 -0.92 -0.01
C ALA A 41 6.09 0.34 0.31
N MET A 42 6.75 1.46 0.60
CA MET A 42 6.08 2.73 0.93
C MET A 42 5.19 3.24 -0.22
N GLY A 43 5.66 3.14 -1.47
CA GLY A 43 4.85 3.52 -2.63
C GLY A 43 3.58 2.67 -2.77
N THR A 44 3.71 1.36 -2.56
CA THR A 44 2.58 0.42 -2.61
C THR A 44 1.59 0.69 -1.47
N LEU A 45 2.08 0.97 -0.26
CA LEU A 45 1.23 1.22 0.90
C LEU A 45 0.42 2.51 0.76
N SER A 46 1.00 3.57 0.18
CA SER A 46 0.31 4.83 -0.10
C SER A 46 -0.88 4.61 -1.05
N HIS A 47 -0.65 3.84 -2.11
CA HIS A 47 -1.67 3.49 -3.09
C HIS A 47 -2.82 2.66 -2.49
N LYS A 48 -2.48 1.64 -1.69
CA LYS A 48 -3.46 0.83 -0.96
C LYS A 48 -4.29 1.65 0.03
N ALA A 49 -3.67 2.58 0.75
CA ALA A 49 -4.38 3.50 1.63
C ALA A 49 -5.37 4.40 0.87
N ALA A 50 -5.01 4.84 -0.36
CA ALA A 50 -5.91 5.60 -1.21
C ALA A 50 -7.15 4.78 -1.61
N VAL A 51 -6.97 3.52 -2.01
CA VAL A 51 -8.08 2.60 -2.35
C VAL A 51 -9.03 2.39 -1.17
N ILE A 52 -8.49 2.13 0.03
CA ILE A 52 -9.30 1.97 1.26
C ILE A 52 -10.10 3.24 1.56
N ASN A 53 -9.47 4.41 1.44
CA ASN A 53 -10.13 5.69 1.70
C ASN A 53 -11.25 5.99 0.67
N VAL A 54 -11.01 5.76 -0.63
CA VAL A 54 -12.04 5.91 -1.67
C VAL A 54 -13.19 4.93 -1.45
N SER A 55 -12.89 3.66 -1.15
CA SER A 55 -13.90 2.64 -0.84
C SER A 55 -14.71 3.01 0.41
N GLY A 56 -14.04 3.55 1.43
CA GLY A 56 -14.69 4.06 2.64
C GLY A 56 -15.65 5.22 2.34
N ARG A 57 -15.25 6.15 1.45
CA ARG A 57 -16.10 7.26 1.02
C ARG A 57 -17.34 6.82 0.26
N GLN A 58 -17.31 5.71 -0.47
CA GLN A 58 -18.51 5.19 -1.14
C GLN A 58 -19.66 4.93 -0.16
N ARG A 59 -19.38 4.36 1.01
CA ARG A 59 -20.41 4.12 2.04
C ARG A 59 -21.06 5.42 2.52
N MET A 60 -20.22 6.41 2.80
CA MET A 60 -20.68 7.73 3.21
C MET A 60 -21.48 8.41 2.10
N LEU A 61 -21.02 8.33 0.84
CA LEU A 61 -21.71 8.90 -0.31
C LEU A 61 -23.06 8.22 -0.56
N SER A 62 -23.17 6.89 -0.49
CA SER A 62 -24.45 6.20 -0.70
C SER A 62 -25.50 6.59 0.33
N GLN A 63 -25.10 6.71 1.60
CA GLN A 63 -25.97 7.20 2.67
C GLN A 63 -26.36 8.67 2.45
N ARG A 64 -25.41 9.53 2.08
CA ARG A 64 -25.70 10.94 1.79
C ARG A 64 -26.61 11.10 0.58
N ILE A 65 -26.43 10.32 -0.47
CA ILE A 65 -27.30 10.34 -1.65
C ILE A 65 -28.73 10.00 -1.25
N SER A 66 -28.93 8.95 -0.46
CA SER A 66 -30.26 8.60 0.05
C SER A 66 -30.86 9.72 0.91
N LEU A 67 -30.06 10.32 1.80
CA LEU A 67 -30.52 11.43 2.65
C LEU A 67 -30.90 12.68 1.85
N TYR A 68 -30.09 13.06 0.86
CA TYR A 68 -30.37 14.24 0.05
C TYR A 68 -31.52 14.00 -0.93
N SER A 69 -31.76 12.75 -1.35
CA SER A 69 -32.96 12.38 -2.11
C SER A 69 -34.24 12.60 -1.28
N GLU A 70 -34.20 12.26 0.01
CA GLU A 70 -35.29 12.55 0.96
C GLU A 70 -35.53 14.04 1.12
N TYR A 71 -34.47 14.82 1.39
CA TYR A 71 -34.56 16.27 1.53
C TYR A 71 -35.12 16.94 0.27
N LEU A 72 -34.66 16.51 -0.92
CA LEU A 72 -35.17 17.03 -2.18
C LEU A 72 -36.68 16.77 -2.31
N SER A 73 -37.15 15.56 -1.98
CA SER A 73 -38.56 15.19 -2.08
C SER A 73 -39.48 15.99 -1.15
N GLN A 74 -38.98 16.39 0.02
CA GLN A 74 -39.74 17.13 1.05
C GLN A 74 -39.60 18.65 0.94
N SER A 75 -38.67 19.13 0.11
CA SER A 75 -38.33 20.55 0.02
C SER A 75 -39.37 21.38 -0.75
N LYS A 76 -39.50 22.64 -0.31
CA LYS A 76 -40.25 23.68 -1.04
C LYS A 76 -39.47 24.10 -2.28
N VAL A 77 -40.18 24.58 -3.30
CA VAL A 77 -39.60 24.98 -4.61
C VAL A 77 -38.35 25.85 -4.47
N ALA A 78 -38.35 26.84 -3.58
CA ALA A 78 -37.22 27.75 -3.37
C ALA A 78 -35.91 27.10 -2.86
N GLN A 79 -35.96 25.87 -2.34
CA GLN A 79 -34.79 25.14 -1.82
C GLN A 79 -34.37 23.98 -2.75
N ARG A 80 -35.16 23.69 -3.79
CA ARG A 80 -34.95 22.51 -4.65
C ARG A 80 -33.70 22.61 -5.50
N ASP A 81 -33.37 23.80 -6.00
CA ASP A 81 -32.24 23.98 -6.90
C ASP A 81 -30.91 23.65 -6.21
N GLU A 82 -30.69 24.17 -4.99
CA GLU A 82 -29.50 23.87 -4.19
C GLU A 82 -29.41 22.38 -3.83
N LEU A 83 -30.53 21.77 -3.41
CA LEU A 83 -30.57 20.34 -3.07
C LEU A 83 -30.33 19.45 -4.28
N ARG A 84 -30.85 19.83 -5.46
CA ARG A 84 -30.63 19.13 -6.73
C ARG A 84 -29.17 19.19 -7.13
N GLU A 85 -28.57 20.37 -7.13
CA GLU A 85 -27.14 20.54 -7.43
C GLU A 85 -26.28 19.72 -6.47
N LYS A 86 -26.64 19.72 -5.18
CA LYS A 86 -25.90 18.96 -4.19
C LYS A 86 -26.03 17.46 -4.39
N LEU A 87 -27.22 16.96 -4.70
CA LEU A 87 -27.46 15.55 -4.98
C LEU A 87 -26.75 15.11 -6.27
N MET A 88 -26.73 15.96 -7.30
CA MET A 88 -25.99 15.73 -8.54
C MET A 88 -24.48 15.58 -8.27
N ASP A 89 -23.88 16.51 -7.53
CA ASP A 89 -22.46 16.45 -7.12
C ASP A 89 -22.13 15.15 -6.37
N LEU A 90 -23.03 14.72 -5.48
CA LEU A 90 -22.85 13.49 -4.70
C LEU A 90 -22.89 12.23 -5.59
N VAL A 91 -23.89 12.11 -6.48
CA VAL A 91 -24.03 10.94 -7.35
C VAL A 91 -22.93 10.87 -8.40
N ASP A 92 -22.48 12.01 -8.94
CA ASP A 92 -21.38 12.08 -9.89
C ASP A 92 -20.06 11.62 -9.25
N LYS A 93 -19.77 12.10 -8.02
CA LYS A 93 -18.61 11.65 -7.24
C LYS A 93 -18.69 10.16 -6.93
N PHE A 94 -19.86 9.68 -6.53
CA PHE A 94 -20.05 8.27 -6.20
C PHE A 94 -19.85 7.38 -7.44
N SER A 95 -20.42 7.77 -8.58
CA SER A 95 -20.27 7.08 -9.87
C SER A 95 -18.82 7.04 -10.36
N SER A 96 -18.11 8.17 -10.31
CA SER A 96 -16.69 8.26 -10.70
C SER A 96 -15.79 7.41 -9.80
N GLN A 97 -16.02 7.44 -8.48
CA GLN A 97 -15.29 6.59 -7.53
C GLN A 97 -15.58 5.11 -7.75
N HIS A 98 -16.85 4.76 -8.02
CA HIS A 98 -17.25 3.39 -8.33
C HIS A 98 -16.54 2.86 -9.56
N HIS A 99 -16.52 3.64 -10.64
CA HIS A 99 -15.81 3.27 -11.86
C HIS A 99 -14.32 3.04 -11.60
N SER A 100 -13.68 3.95 -10.86
CA SER A 100 -12.26 3.87 -10.55
C SER A 100 -11.91 2.66 -9.67
N LEU A 101 -12.80 2.28 -8.74
CA LEU A 101 -12.60 1.11 -7.89
C LEU A 101 -12.87 -0.21 -8.63
N ALA A 102 -13.93 -0.26 -9.43
CA ALA A 102 -14.36 -1.49 -10.10
C ALA A 102 -13.48 -1.82 -11.33
N LYS A 103 -13.03 -0.82 -12.08
CA LYS A 103 -12.27 -0.99 -13.33
C LYS A 103 -10.80 -0.56 -13.23
N GLY A 104 -10.47 0.17 -12.18
CA GLY A 104 -9.16 0.76 -11.98
C GLY A 104 -9.05 2.18 -12.53
N SER A 105 -7.99 2.86 -12.11
CA SER A 105 -7.61 4.20 -12.59
C SER A 105 -6.10 4.40 -12.49
N ILE A 106 -5.57 5.51 -13.01
CA ILE A 106 -4.15 5.84 -12.83
C ILE A 106 -3.83 6.00 -11.34
N GLU A 107 -4.74 6.63 -10.58
CA GLU A 107 -4.55 6.88 -9.14
C GLU A 107 -4.72 5.61 -8.30
N LEU A 108 -5.69 4.74 -8.65
CA LEU A 108 -6.07 3.55 -7.86
C LEU A 108 -5.56 2.24 -8.45
N GLY A 109 -4.80 2.29 -9.55
CA GLY A 109 -4.26 1.09 -10.21
C GLY A 109 -5.38 0.15 -10.65
N SER A 110 -5.04 -1.11 -10.90
CA SER A 110 -6.03 -2.15 -11.20
C SER A 110 -6.46 -2.87 -9.93
N PRO A 111 -7.76 -3.16 -9.75
CA PRO A 111 -8.23 -3.98 -8.64
C PRO A 111 -7.69 -5.41 -8.74
N SER A 112 -7.47 -6.04 -7.59
CA SER A 112 -7.10 -7.45 -7.51
C SER A 112 -8.27 -8.35 -7.94
N GLU A 113 -7.98 -9.63 -8.20
CA GLU A 113 -9.05 -10.60 -8.53
C GLU A 113 -10.05 -10.78 -7.39
N ALA A 114 -9.60 -10.76 -6.12
CA ALA A 114 -10.52 -10.85 -4.98
C ALA A 114 -11.44 -9.61 -4.90
N VAL A 115 -10.92 -8.41 -5.19
CA VAL A 115 -11.75 -7.21 -5.26
C VAL A 115 -12.71 -7.29 -6.45
N LYS A 116 -12.25 -7.71 -7.63
CA LYS A 116 -13.12 -7.89 -8.81
C LYS A 116 -14.25 -8.88 -8.55
N ASP A 117 -13.99 -9.96 -7.81
CA ASP A 117 -15.01 -10.94 -7.43
C ASP A 117 -16.12 -10.30 -6.56
N VAL A 118 -15.78 -9.36 -5.68
CA VAL A 118 -16.80 -8.59 -4.93
C VAL A 118 -17.65 -7.74 -5.88
N TYR A 119 -17.05 -7.10 -6.88
CA TYR A 119 -17.77 -6.22 -7.81
C TYR A 119 -18.61 -6.98 -8.85
N PHE A 120 -18.06 -8.04 -9.42
CA PHE A 120 -18.61 -8.71 -10.61
C PHE A 120 -18.95 -10.19 -10.38
N GLY A 121 -18.55 -10.77 -9.27
CA GLY A 121 -18.80 -12.18 -8.94
C GLY A 121 -20.22 -12.43 -8.44
N ASP A 122 -20.59 -13.71 -8.43
CA ASP A 122 -21.97 -14.15 -8.22
C ASP A 122 -22.49 -14.03 -6.78
N ALA A 123 -21.59 -13.88 -5.81
CA ALA A 123 -21.98 -13.76 -4.42
C ALA A 123 -22.51 -12.36 -4.08
N TYR A 124 -21.91 -11.33 -4.67
CA TYR A 124 -22.17 -9.93 -4.30
C TYR A 124 -22.78 -9.10 -5.42
N HIS A 125 -22.43 -9.30 -6.70
CA HIS A 125 -22.90 -8.48 -7.84
C HIS A 125 -22.92 -6.98 -7.54
N LEU A 126 -21.92 -6.48 -6.79
CA LEU A 126 -21.96 -5.12 -6.24
C LEU A 126 -22.00 -4.06 -7.34
N ASP A 127 -21.31 -4.26 -8.46
CA ASP A 127 -21.34 -3.33 -9.59
C ASP A 127 -22.76 -3.14 -10.11
N GLN A 128 -23.50 -4.23 -10.34
CA GLN A 128 -24.86 -4.16 -10.86
C GLN A 128 -25.79 -3.38 -9.92
N ASP A 129 -25.74 -3.66 -8.62
CA ASP A 129 -26.59 -2.97 -7.63
C ASP A 129 -26.24 -1.49 -7.51
N VAL A 130 -24.95 -1.14 -7.59
CA VAL A 130 -24.49 0.25 -7.55
C VAL A 130 -24.91 0.99 -8.83
N GLN A 131 -24.80 0.36 -10.01
CA GLN A 131 -25.29 0.95 -11.25
C GLN A 131 -26.79 1.19 -11.19
N GLU A 132 -27.58 0.24 -10.67
CA GLU A 132 -29.02 0.42 -10.49
C GLU A 132 -29.33 1.57 -9.52
N PHE A 133 -28.59 1.68 -8.42
CA PHE A 133 -28.72 2.78 -7.47
C PHE A 133 -28.43 4.14 -8.13
N ILE A 134 -27.31 4.26 -8.85
CA ILE A 134 -26.92 5.48 -9.57
C ILE A 134 -27.99 5.88 -10.59
N LEU A 135 -28.47 4.92 -11.40
CA LEU A 135 -29.51 5.17 -12.40
C LEU A 135 -30.83 5.62 -11.78
N THR A 136 -31.21 5.06 -10.63
CA THR A 136 -32.43 5.46 -9.92
C THR A 136 -32.33 6.89 -9.41
N VAL A 137 -31.15 7.31 -8.93
CA VAL A 137 -30.92 8.70 -8.47
C VAL A 137 -30.95 9.68 -9.65
N TYR A 138 -30.36 9.34 -10.79
CA TYR A 138 -30.48 10.18 -11.99
C TYR A 138 -31.92 10.25 -12.51
N SER A 139 -32.70 9.17 -12.40
CA SER A 139 -34.13 9.18 -12.71
C SER A 139 -34.89 10.20 -11.85
N LEU A 140 -34.66 10.17 -10.54
CA LEU A 140 -35.25 11.11 -9.59
C LEU A 140 -34.91 12.57 -9.97
N LEU A 141 -33.63 12.87 -10.22
CA LEU A 141 -33.16 14.20 -10.62
C LEU A 141 -33.82 14.67 -11.94
N LYS A 142 -34.03 13.76 -12.89
CA LYS A 142 -34.70 14.07 -14.16
C LYS A 142 -36.19 14.36 -13.99
N VAL A 143 -36.90 13.56 -13.18
CA VAL A 143 -38.33 13.76 -12.86
C VAL A 143 -38.53 15.09 -12.14
N GLU A 144 -37.64 15.41 -11.20
CA GLU A 144 -37.67 16.67 -10.46
C GLU A 144 -37.48 17.87 -11.40
N ALA A 145 -36.50 17.82 -12.31
CA ALA A 145 -36.24 18.89 -13.28
C ALA A 145 -37.42 19.17 -14.23
N GLN A 146 -38.32 18.19 -14.41
CA GLN A 146 -39.55 18.35 -15.20
C GLN A 146 -40.72 18.94 -14.40
N GLY A 147 -40.49 19.33 -13.13
CA GLY A 147 -41.51 19.90 -12.25
C GLY A 147 -42.50 18.87 -11.69
N SER A 148 -42.27 17.57 -11.91
CA SER A 148 -43.10 16.51 -11.38
C SER A 148 -42.86 16.32 -9.88
N GLN A 149 -43.92 16.07 -9.12
CA GLN A 149 -43.84 15.78 -7.68
C GLN A 149 -43.94 14.28 -7.36
N LYS A 150 -43.88 13.39 -8.37
CA LYS A 150 -44.00 11.94 -8.19
C LYS A 150 -42.65 11.31 -7.80
N PHE A 151 -42.14 11.65 -6.61
CA PHE A 151 -40.87 11.13 -6.09
C PHE A 151 -40.98 9.78 -5.39
N ALA A 152 -42.16 9.45 -4.86
CA ALA A 152 -42.35 8.29 -3.98
C ALA A 152 -41.77 6.94 -4.50
N PRO A 153 -41.97 6.53 -5.77
CA PRO A 153 -41.45 5.23 -6.23
C PRO A 153 -39.93 5.21 -6.32
N ASP A 154 -39.31 6.27 -6.85
CA ASP A 154 -37.84 6.36 -6.97
C ASP A 154 -37.19 6.49 -5.60
N LEU A 155 -37.81 7.24 -4.67
CA LEU A 155 -37.32 7.43 -3.32
C LEU A 155 -37.28 6.12 -2.52
N GLU A 156 -38.36 5.33 -2.58
CA GLU A 156 -38.38 4.04 -1.90
C GLU A 156 -37.39 3.06 -2.52
N LYS A 157 -37.25 3.08 -3.85
CA LYS A 157 -36.25 2.28 -4.54
C LYS A 157 -34.82 2.68 -4.14
N ILE A 158 -34.52 3.97 -4.02
CA ILE A 158 -33.23 4.48 -3.52
C ILE A 158 -32.97 3.97 -2.11
N ARG A 159 -33.96 4.01 -1.20
CA ARG A 159 -33.82 3.53 0.18
C ARG A 159 -33.50 2.03 0.22
N VAL A 160 -34.24 1.22 -0.54
CA VAL A 160 -34.04 -0.23 -0.61
C VAL A 160 -32.67 -0.57 -1.20
N LEU A 161 -32.29 0.08 -2.30
CA LEU A 161 -30.99 -0.14 -2.93
C LEU A 161 -29.84 0.32 -2.04
N GLN A 162 -29.95 1.46 -1.35
CA GLN A 162 -28.94 1.93 -0.40
C GLN A 162 -28.72 0.92 0.73
N ALA A 163 -29.80 0.40 1.32
CA ALA A 163 -29.72 -0.63 2.35
C ALA A 163 -29.11 -1.95 1.83
N LYS A 164 -29.36 -2.29 0.56
CA LYS A 164 -28.79 -3.47 -0.11
C LYS A 164 -27.29 -3.32 -0.39
N ILE A 165 -26.83 -2.17 -0.88
CA ILE A 165 -25.42 -1.96 -1.26
C ILE A 165 -24.51 -1.68 -0.07
N LEU A 166 -25.00 -1.08 1.01
CA LEU A 166 -24.18 -0.71 2.16
C LEU A 166 -23.32 -1.87 2.71
N PRO A 167 -23.88 -3.05 3.05
CA PRO A 167 -23.06 -4.17 3.55
C PRO A 167 -22.10 -4.73 2.48
N LYS A 168 -22.42 -4.59 1.19
CA LYS A 168 -21.55 -5.01 0.09
C LYS A 168 -20.35 -4.05 -0.07
N LEU A 169 -20.59 -2.76 0.09
CA LEU A 169 -19.54 -1.73 0.16
C LEU A 169 -18.64 -1.93 1.40
N ASP A 170 -19.22 -2.27 2.55
CA ASP A 170 -18.45 -2.65 3.75
C ASP A 170 -17.56 -3.85 3.48
N HIS A 171 -18.08 -4.87 2.79
CA HIS A 171 -17.29 -6.03 2.42
C HIS A 171 -16.16 -5.69 1.43
N ALA A 172 -16.41 -4.85 0.43
CA ALA A 172 -15.37 -4.39 -0.50
C ALA A 172 -14.24 -3.64 0.23
N VAL A 173 -14.56 -2.82 1.24
CA VAL A 173 -13.57 -2.17 2.11
C VAL A 173 -12.78 -3.23 2.88
N ALA A 174 -13.46 -4.21 3.49
CA ALA A 174 -12.81 -5.26 4.27
C ALA A 174 -11.85 -6.13 3.44
N VAL A 175 -12.21 -6.47 2.19
CA VAL A 175 -11.34 -7.22 1.28
C VAL A 175 -10.09 -6.40 0.94
N ASN A 176 -10.24 -5.11 0.62
CA ASN A 176 -9.10 -4.23 0.36
C ASN A 176 -8.19 -4.06 1.59
N GLN A 177 -8.79 -3.94 2.77
CA GLN A 177 -8.07 -3.85 4.05
C GLN A 177 -7.25 -5.12 4.30
N ALA A 178 -7.88 -6.29 4.20
CA ALA A 178 -7.24 -7.58 4.45
C ALA A 178 -6.08 -7.87 3.49
N GLU A 179 -6.24 -7.54 2.20
CA GLU A 179 -5.13 -7.63 1.23
C GLU A 179 -3.96 -6.73 1.60
N SER A 180 -4.24 -5.49 2.00
CA SER A 180 -3.23 -4.51 2.36
C SER A 180 -2.45 -4.93 3.60
N GLU A 181 -3.14 -5.44 4.61
CA GLU A 181 -2.54 -5.95 5.85
C GLU A 181 -1.69 -7.21 5.59
N SER A 182 -2.16 -8.12 4.75
CA SER A 182 -1.39 -9.31 4.34
C SER A 182 -0.11 -8.94 3.60
N GLN A 183 -0.18 -7.99 2.67
CA GLN A 183 0.99 -7.49 1.94
C GLN A 183 1.98 -6.79 2.87
N LEU A 184 1.48 -5.98 3.82
CA LEU A 184 2.31 -5.32 4.83
C LEU A 184 3.04 -6.34 5.72
N GLY A 185 2.35 -7.37 6.21
CA GLY A 185 2.96 -8.41 7.04
C GLY A 185 4.06 -9.19 6.32
N ARG A 186 3.89 -9.46 5.02
CA ARG A 186 4.95 -10.08 4.19
C ARG A 186 6.19 -9.19 4.08
N LEU A 187 5.99 -7.89 3.90
CA LEU A 187 7.10 -6.93 3.81
C LEU A 187 7.87 -6.84 5.14
N GLN A 188 7.16 -6.76 6.26
CA GLN A 188 7.77 -6.77 7.60
C GLN A 188 8.55 -8.06 7.88
N THR A 189 8.06 -9.21 7.40
CA THR A 189 8.76 -10.49 7.52
C THR A 189 10.08 -10.47 6.75
N ILE A 190 10.06 -10.00 5.49
CA ILE A 190 11.27 -9.89 4.65
C ILE A 190 12.28 -8.93 5.28
N GLU A 191 11.83 -7.78 5.76
CA GLU A 191 12.69 -6.79 6.43
C GLU A 191 13.36 -7.39 7.68
N THR A 192 12.58 -8.10 8.51
CA THR A 192 13.10 -8.79 9.69
C THR A 192 14.16 -9.82 9.32
N LEU A 193 13.93 -10.61 8.26
CA LEU A 193 14.91 -11.58 7.78
C LEU A 193 16.20 -10.91 7.29
N ILE A 194 16.10 -9.82 6.52
CA ILE A 194 17.28 -9.07 6.05
C ILE A 194 18.07 -8.50 7.22
N LEU A 195 17.39 -7.95 8.23
CA LEU A 195 18.03 -7.44 9.45
C LEU A 195 18.78 -8.56 10.19
N VAL A 196 18.11 -9.68 10.45
CA VAL A 196 18.72 -10.83 11.14
C VAL A 196 19.94 -11.36 10.37
N PHE A 197 19.84 -11.48 9.04
CA PHE A 197 20.97 -11.87 8.19
C PHE A 197 22.12 -10.86 8.25
N THR A 198 21.82 -9.57 8.20
CA THR A 198 22.84 -8.50 8.26
C THR A 198 23.56 -8.49 9.60
N LEU A 199 22.84 -8.62 10.72
CA LEU A 199 23.43 -8.70 12.05
C LEU A 199 24.28 -9.97 12.23
N THR A 200 23.81 -11.11 11.71
CA THR A 200 24.56 -12.37 11.75
C THR A 200 25.85 -12.25 10.95
N LEU A 201 25.78 -11.64 9.76
CA LEU A 201 26.95 -11.37 8.92
C LEU A 201 27.96 -10.48 9.65
N LEU A 202 27.52 -9.37 10.24
CA LEU A 202 28.39 -8.47 11.00
C LEU A 202 29.07 -9.19 12.18
N ALA A 203 28.35 -10.08 12.88
CA ALA A 203 28.93 -10.88 13.96
C ALA A 203 30.01 -11.85 13.44
N ILE A 204 29.78 -12.47 12.28
CA ILE A 204 30.78 -13.33 11.61
C ILE A 204 32.00 -12.50 11.21
N GLU A 205 31.83 -11.33 10.60
CA GLU A 205 32.93 -10.43 10.23
C GLU A 205 33.74 -9.99 11.45
N ALA A 206 33.07 -9.60 12.54
CA ALA A 206 33.71 -9.26 13.81
C ALA A 206 34.56 -10.41 14.37
N CYS A 207 34.03 -11.62 14.38
CA CYS A 207 34.70 -12.78 14.96
C CYS A 207 35.82 -13.34 14.08
N PHE A 208 35.60 -13.45 12.77
CA PHE A 208 36.47 -14.19 11.85
C PHE A 208 37.36 -13.28 10.97
N ILE A 209 37.05 -12.00 10.83
CA ILE A 209 37.88 -11.07 10.04
C ILE A 209 38.56 -10.06 10.96
N PHE A 210 37.80 -9.27 11.71
CA PHE A 210 38.37 -8.18 12.53
C PHE A 210 39.21 -8.68 13.69
N ARG A 211 38.73 -9.69 14.44
CA ARG A 211 39.47 -10.25 15.59
C ARG A 211 40.84 -10.86 15.22
N PRO A 212 41.00 -11.73 14.20
CA PRO A 212 42.31 -12.24 13.82
C PRO A 212 43.22 -11.19 13.17
N MET A 213 42.64 -10.20 12.48
CA MET A 213 43.40 -9.08 11.92
C MET A 213 44.07 -8.27 13.03
N MET A 214 43.32 -7.87 14.07
CA MET A 214 43.86 -7.12 15.21
C MET A 214 44.96 -7.89 15.93
N ARG A 215 44.81 -9.21 16.11
CA ARG A 215 45.86 -10.07 16.67
C ARG A 215 47.12 -10.07 15.79
N SER A 216 46.98 -10.03 14.47
CA SER A 216 48.11 -10.01 13.55
C SER A 216 48.82 -8.67 13.56
N ILE A 217 48.08 -7.56 13.59
CA ILE A 217 48.64 -6.21 13.73
C ILE A 217 49.42 -6.06 15.05
N SER A 218 48.86 -6.52 16.17
CA SER A 218 49.53 -6.49 17.47
C SER A 218 50.85 -7.27 17.47
N ARG A 219 50.89 -8.46 16.85
CA ARG A 219 52.13 -9.23 16.68
C ARG A 219 53.18 -8.50 15.83
N LEU A 220 52.76 -7.85 14.74
CA LEU A 220 53.67 -7.08 13.88
C LEU A 220 54.25 -5.86 14.62
N LEU A 221 53.42 -5.15 15.38
CA LEU A 221 53.87 -4.01 16.19
C LEU A 221 54.86 -4.45 17.27
N HIS A 222 54.59 -5.54 17.99
CA HIS A 222 55.54 -6.07 18.97
C HIS A 222 56.88 -6.48 18.35
N ALA A 223 56.86 -7.18 17.21
CA ALA A 223 58.08 -7.55 16.50
C ALA A 223 58.88 -6.32 16.00
N ALA A 224 58.19 -5.28 15.53
CA ALA A 224 58.85 -4.03 15.09
C ALA A 224 59.51 -3.27 16.25
N VAL A 225 58.85 -3.27 17.42
CA VAL A 225 59.40 -2.66 18.65
C VAL A 225 60.63 -3.45 19.16
N GLU A 226 60.58 -4.78 19.14
CA GLU A 226 61.74 -5.62 19.52
C GLU A 226 62.94 -5.40 18.60
N ILE A 227 62.73 -5.28 17.28
CA ILE A 227 63.82 -5.01 16.32
C ILE A 227 64.40 -3.60 16.49
N GLY A 228 63.59 -2.61 16.87
CA GLY A 228 64.04 -1.23 17.08
C GLY A 228 64.71 -0.97 18.44
N THR A 229 64.63 -1.92 19.38
CA THR A 229 65.22 -1.81 20.72
C THR A 229 66.43 -2.72 20.94
N GLY A 230 66.79 -3.55 19.95
CA GLY A 230 67.94 -4.45 19.95
C GLY A 230 69.12 -3.98 19.11
#